data_AF-A0A2X4T1V6-F1
#
_entry.id   AF-A0A2X4T1V6-F1
#
_cell.length_a   1.000
_cell.length_b   1.000
_cell.length_c   1.000
_cell.angle_alpha   90.00
_cell.angle_beta   90.00
_cell.angle_gamma   90.00
#
_symmetry.space_group_name_H-M   'P 1'
#
loop_
_entity.id
_entity.type
_entity.pdbx_description
1 polymer ?
#
loop_
_entity_poly.entity_id
_entity_poly.type
_entity_poly.pdbx_seq_one_letter_code
_entity_poly.pdbx_strand_id
1 'polypeptide(L)'
;MHTNPSCLPELENGKEVPALKAGGHLDPGKTGKHMGPYNDKGHLGDLPGLVVNADGTATYELLAPRLKSLSELKGHSLMIHAGGDNYSDTPAKLGGGGARFACGVVE
;
A
#
# COMPACT_ATOMS: atom_id res chain seq x y z
N MET A 1 -1.53 -1.15 -2.10
CA MET A 1 -2.89 -1.70 -1.87
C MET A 1 -2.83 -2.71 -0.74
N HIS A 2 -3.80 -2.64 0.17
CA HIS A 2 -3.91 -3.46 1.38
C HIS A 2 -5.07 -4.45 1.30
N THR A 3 -4.95 -5.56 2.02
CA THR A 3 -5.81 -6.75 1.88
C THR A 3 -7.27 -6.51 2.23
N ASN A 4 -7.57 -5.79 3.32
CA ASN A 4 -8.93 -5.71 3.84
C ASN A 4 -9.65 -4.45 3.31
N PRO A 5 -10.99 -4.51 3.12
CA PRO A 5 -11.81 -3.36 2.76
C PRO A 5 -12.13 -2.52 4.01
N SER A 6 -11.10 -2.02 4.70
CA SER A 6 -11.26 -1.18 5.89
C SER A 6 -10.14 -0.16 6.01
N CYS A 7 -10.49 1.05 6.45
CA CYS A 7 -9.56 2.11 6.82
C CYS A 7 -9.64 2.47 8.31
N LEU A 8 -10.28 1.61 9.11
CA LEU A 8 -10.46 1.86 10.53
C LEU A 8 -9.14 1.66 11.29
N PRO A 9 -8.93 2.43 12.37
CA PRO A 9 -7.83 2.18 13.29
C PRO A 9 -8.03 0.87 14.05
N GLU A 10 -6.94 0.36 14.62
CA GLU A 10 -6.95 -0.76 15.57
C GLU A 10 -5.80 -0.60 16.57
N LEU A 11 -5.93 -1.23 17.74
CA LEU A 11 -4.90 -1.20 18.78
C LEU A 11 -3.75 -2.16 18.43
N GLU A 12 -2.52 -1.65 18.43
CA GLU A 12 -1.30 -2.44 18.39
C GLU A 12 -0.42 -2.05 19.58
N ASN A 13 -0.02 -3.03 20.39
CA ASN A 13 0.79 -2.80 21.60
C ASN A 13 0.20 -1.73 22.54
N GLY A 14 -1.14 -1.69 22.66
CA GLY A 14 -1.87 -0.75 23.51
C GLY A 14 -1.96 0.69 22.96
N LYS A 15 -1.53 0.94 21.72
CA LYS A 15 -1.67 2.22 21.04
C LYS A 15 -2.55 2.10 19.82
N GLU A 16 -3.38 3.10 19.59
CA GLU A 16 -4.19 3.16 18.38
C GLU A 16 -3.31 3.46 17.16
N VAL A 17 -3.40 2.62 16.13
CA VAL A 17 -2.66 2.76 14.88
C VAL A 17 -3.65 3.11 13.76
N PRO A 18 -3.48 4.25 13.07
CA PRO A 18 -4.35 4.66 11.98
C PRO A 18 -4.46 3.59 10.88
N ALA A 19 -5.68 3.36 10.40
CA ALA A 19 -6.00 2.44 9.32
C ALA A 19 -5.45 1.01 9.46
N LEU A 20 -5.12 0.56 10.68
CA LEU A 20 -4.51 -0.75 10.92
C LEU A 20 -5.39 -1.91 10.42
N LYS A 21 -6.73 -1.77 10.49
CA LYS A 21 -7.68 -2.79 9.99
C LYS A 21 -7.60 -3.07 8.49
N ALA A 22 -6.94 -2.22 7.70
CA ALA A 22 -6.62 -2.52 6.31
C ALA A 22 -5.78 -3.80 6.15
N GLY A 23 -5.11 -4.25 7.22
CA GLY A 23 -4.21 -5.40 7.18
C GLY A 23 -2.86 -5.03 6.55
N GLY A 24 -2.15 -6.02 6.01
CA GLY A 24 -0.90 -5.83 5.28
C GLY A 24 -1.11 -5.53 3.79
N HIS A 25 -0.01 -5.48 3.03
CA HIS A 25 -0.07 -5.36 1.57
C HIS A 25 -0.80 -6.58 0.97
N LEU A 26 -1.56 -6.37 -0.11
CA LEU A 26 -2.24 -7.46 -0.80
C LEU A 26 -1.22 -8.44 -1.37
N ASP A 27 -1.22 -9.68 -0.87
CA ASP A 27 -0.26 -10.71 -1.24
C ASP A 27 -0.91 -12.09 -1.41
N PRO A 28 -1.75 -12.30 -2.45
CA PRO A 28 -2.38 -13.58 -2.72
C PRO A 28 -1.37 -14.69 -3.01
N GLY A 29 -0.19 -14.33 -3.52
CA GLY A 29 0.93 -15.25 -3.75
C GLY A 29 1.67 -15.66 -2.48
N LYS A 30 1.35 -15.06 -1.32
CA LYS A 30 2.03 -15.30 -0.03
C LYS A 30 3.55 -15.19 -0.15
N THR A 31 4.00 -14.23 -0.94
CA THR A 31 5.41 -13.95 -1.20
C THR A 31 6.15 -13.49 0.05
N GLY A 32 5.46 -12.76 0.94
CA GLY A 32 6.03 -12.18 2.16
C GLY A 32 7.17 -11.20 1.91
N LYS A 33 7.22 -10.61 0.71
CA LYS A 33 8.30 -9.73 0.25
C LYS A 33 7.73 -8.50 -0.41
N HIS A 34 8.27 -7.34 -0.03
CA HIS A 34 7.98 -6.09 -0.73
C HIS A 34 9.04 -5.86 -1.82
N MET A 35 8.61 -5.85 -3.09
CA MET A 35 9.50 -5.80 -4.26
C MET A 35 9.03 -4.81 -5.34
N GLY A 36 8.01 -4.00 -5.05
CA GLY A 36 7.54 -2.94 -5.93
C GLY A 36 6.66 -3.40 -7.09
N PRO A 37 6.24 -2.44 -7.94
CA PRO A 37 5.21 -2.65 -8.97
C PRO A 37 5.69 -3.46 -10.19
N TYR A 38 6.99 -3.70 -10.31
CA TYR A 38 7.60 -4.29 -11.52
C TYR A 38 8.21 -5.68 -11.28
N ASN A 39 8.12 -6.21 -10.06
CA ASN A 39 8.66 -7.51 -9.70
C ASN A 39 7.54 -8.45 -9.26
N ASP A 40 7.39 -9.57 -9.97
CA ASP A 40 6.35 -10.57 -9.69
C ASP A 40 6.62 -11.44 -8.46
N LYS A 41 7.82 -11.34 -7.86
CA LYS A 41 8.23 -12.11 -6.68
C LYS A 41 7.87 -11.46 -5.35
N GLY A 42 7.21 -10.30 -5.36
CA GLY A 42 6.72 -9.60 -4.17
C GLY A 42 5.21 -9.43 -4.14
N HIS A 43 4.71 -8.70 -3.15
CA HIS A 43 3.29 -8.46 -2.95
C HIS A 43 2.62 -7.93 -4.23
N LEU A 44 1.44 -8.44 -4.57
CA LEU A 44 0.67 -7.95 -5.73
C LEU A 44 0.21 -6.50 -5.53
N GLY A 45 -0.03 -6.11 -4.28
CA GLY A 45 -0.50 -4.77 -3.92
C GLY A 45 0.58 -3.68 -3.93
N ASP A 46 1.83 -4.00 -4.26
CA ASP A 46 2.89 -2.99 -4.41
C ASP A 46 2.63 -2.16 -5.68
N LEU A 47 2.36 -0.86 -5.49
CA LEU A 47 2.12 0.11 -6.57
C LEU A 47 3.33 1.04 -6.72
N PRO A 48 3.45 1.80 -7.82
CA PRO A 48 4.42 2.90 -7.84
C PRO A 48 4.14 3.92 -6.72
N GLY A 49 5.20 4.56 -6.21
CA GLY A 49 5.07 5.60 -5.20
C GLY A 49 4.23 6.79 -5.69
N LEU A 50 3.36 7.30 -4.82
CA LEU A 50 2.56 8.50 -5.11
C LEU A 50 3.44 9.73 -5.22
N VAL A 51 3.30 10.47 -6.32
CA VAL A 51 4.02 11.74 -6.54
C VAL A 51 3.13 12.88 -6.07
N VAL A 52 3.55 13.56 -5.01
CA VAL A 52 2.88 14.73 -4.45
C VAL A 52 3.67 15.99 -4.83
N ASN A 53 2.98 16.95 -5.42
CA ASN A 53 3.52 18.25 -5.83
C ASN A 53 3.82 19.12 -4.61
N ALA A 54 4.62 20.18 -4.81
CA ALA A 54 4.97 21.13 -3.77
C ALA A 54 3.77 21.88 -3.17
N ASP A 55 2.66 21.97 -3.90
CA ASP A 55 1.40 22.57 -3.43
C ASP A 55 0.50 21.59 -2.66
N GLY A 56 0.93 20.34 -2.47
CA GLY A 56 0.18 19.29 -1.77
C GLY A 56 -0.79 18.50 -2.66
N THR A 57 -0.90 18.81 -3.95
CA THR A 57 -1.74 18.04 -4.89
C THR A 57 -1.01 16.79 -5.39
N ALA A 58 -1.77 15.75 -5.77
CA ALA A 58 -1.22 14.55 -6.40
C ALA A 58 -2.03 14.22 -7.67
N THR A 59 -1.47 14.55 -8.83
CA THR A 59 -2.14 14.42 -10.13
C THR A 59 -1.35 13.61 -11.15
N TYR A 60 -0.12 13.22 -10.82
CA TYR A 60 0.71 12.39 -11.70
C TYR A 60 0.14 10.96 -11.76
N GLU A 61 -0.06 10.46 -12.97
CA GLU A 61 -0.62 9.13 -13.21
C GLU A 61 0.40 8.02 -12.95
N LEU A 62 -0.05 6.94 -12.30
CA LEU A 62 0.80 5.80 -11.93
C LEU A 62 0.29 4.53 -12.61
N LEU A 63 1.21 3.83 -13.27
CA LEU A 63 0.90 2.55 -13.92
C LEU A 63 1.38 1.38 -13.06
N ALA A 64 0.46 0.52 -12.65
CA ALA A 64 0.76 -0.75 -11.99
C ALA A 64 0.55 -1.91 -12.99
N PRO A 65 1.58 -2.32 -13.76
CA PRO A 65 1.40 -3.23 -14.89
C PRO A 65 1.01 -4.66 -14.46
N ARG A 66 1.09 -5.01 -13.17
CA ARG A 66 0.74 -6.32 -12.63
C ARG A 66 -0.76 -6.49 -12.40
N LEU A 67 -1.49 -5.40 -12.14
CA LEU A 67 -2.96 -5.40 -12.05
C LEU A 67 -3.53 -5.28 -13.47
N LYS A 68 -4.46 -6.15 -13.83
CA LYS A 68 -4.99 -6.25 -15.20
C LYS A 68 -6.44 -5.78 -15.33
N SER A 69 -7.15 -5.68 -14.22
CA SER A 69 -8.57 -5.38 -14.17
C SER A 69 -8.94 -4.61 -12.89
N LEU A 70 -9.96 -3.76 -12.97
CA LEU A 70 -10.49 -3.06 -11.81
C LEU A 70 -11.11 -4.01 -10.77
N SER A 71 -11.56 -5.20 -11.19
CA SER A 71 -12.08 -6.23 -10.30
C SER A 71 -11.05 -6.74 -9.30
N GLU A 72 -9.75 -6.69 -9.62
CA GLU A 72 -8.68 -7.09 -8.70
C GLU A 72 -8.49 -6.12 -7.53
N LEU A 73 -9.12 -4.94 -7.59
CA LEU A 73 -9.05 -3.95 -6.52
C LEU A 73 -10.27 -4.02 -5.59
N LYS A 74 -11.39 -4.59 -6.05
CA LYS A 74 -12.64 -4.63 -5.28
C LYS A 74 -12.47 -5.46 -4.02
N GLY A 75 -12.99 -4.96 -2.90
CA GLY A 75 -12.85 -5.64 -1.60
C GLY A 75 -11.49 -5.43 -0.93
N HIS A 76 -10.71 -4.46 -1.41
CA HIS A 76 -9.42 -4.08 -0.85
C HIS A 76 -9.41 -2.59 -0.46
N SER A 77 -8.26 -2.11 0.00
CA SER A 77 -8.06 -0.68 0.30
C SER A 77 -6.79 -0.13 -0.35
N LEU A 78 -6.84 1.14 -0.73
CA LEU A 78 -5.68 1.92 -1.13
C LEU A 78 -5.13 2.65 0.10
N MET A 79 -3.81 2.65 0.23
CA MET A 79 -3.09 3.21 1.37
C MET A 79 -2.05 4.20 0.86
N ILE A 80 -2.00 5.37 1.49
CA ILE A 80 -0.92 6.34 1.34
C ILE A 80 -0.17 6.37 2.66
N HIS A 81 1.13 6.12 2.61
CA HIS A 81 2.01 6.15 3.77
C HIS A 81 2.66 7.53 3.94
N ALA A 82 3.18 7.81 5.14
CA ALA A 82 3.85 9.07 5.45
C ALA A 82 5.27 9.14 4.84
N GLY A 83 5.94 8.00 4.71
CA GLY A 83 7.25 7.87 4.07
C GLY A 83 7.17 7.55 2.58
N GLY A 84 8.34 7.42 1.96
CA GLY A 84 8.47 6.99 0.57
C GLY A 84 8.39 5.46 0.40
N ASP A 85 8.78 5.00 -0.78
CA ASP A 85 8.85 3.57 -1.11
C ASP A 85 10.10 3.31 -1.98
N ASN A 86 11.04 2.51 -1.48
CA ASN A 86 12.25 2.10 -2.21
C ASN A 86 12.11 0.74 -2.92
N TYR A 87 10.91 0.14 -2.91
CA TYR A 87 10.57 -1.15 -3.49
C TYR A 87 11.38 -2.33 -2.93
N SER A 88 11.84 -2.21 -1.68
CA SER A 88 12.61 -3.24 -0.99
C SER A 88 12.28 -3.29 0.50
N ASP A 89 12.53 -4.43 1.13
CA ASP A 89 12.49 -4.57 2.59
C ASP A 89 13.80 -4.11 3.26
N THR A 90 14.76 -3.60 2.49
CA THR A 90 16.06 -3.12 2.99
C THR A 90 16.36 -1.72 2.42
N PRO A 91 16.83 -0.76 3.25
CA PRO A 91 17.21 -0.90 4.66
C PRO A 91 16.03 -0.91 5.65
N ALA A 92 14.84 -0.50 5.24
CA ALA A 92 13.64 -0.50 6.05
C ALA A 92 12.59 -1.43 5.45
N LYS A 93 11.81 -2.10 6.30
CA LYS A 93 10.72 -2.97 5.86
C LYS A 93 9.68 -2.20 5.04
N LEU A 94 9.04 -2.89 4.11
CA LEU A 94 7.93 -2.37 3.31
C LEU A 94 8.25 -1.01 2.66
N GLY A 95 9.43 -0.88 2.05
CA GLY A 95 9.79 0.29 1.28
C GLY A 95 10.21 1.49 2.11
N GLY A 96 10.07 1.43 3.45
CA GLY A 96 10.22 2.58 4.34
C GLY A 96 9.00 3.49 4.42
N GLY A 97 7.80 3.03 4.00
CA GLY A 97 6.58 3.83 4.05
C GLY A 97 6.17 4.24 5.47
N GLY A 98 6.38 3.35 6.46
CA GLY A 98 6.07 3.67 7.85
C GLY A 98 4.57 3.87 8.11
N ALA A 99 4.22 4.96 8.82
CA ALA A 99 2.85 5.22 9.26
C ALA A 99 1.86 5.38 8.09
N ARG A 100 0.61 4.99 8.31
CA ARG A 100 -0.49 5.12 7.36
C ARG A 100 -1.10 6.52 7.47
N PHE A 101 -1.04 7.31 6.40
CA PHE A 101 -1.43 8.72 6.39
C PHE A 101 -2.87 8.91 5.88
N ALA A 102 -3.23 8.26 4.78
CA ALA A 102 -4.58 8.29 4.21
C ALA A 102 -4.96 6.92 3.66
N CYS A 103 -6.25 6.61 3.65
CA CYS A 103 -6.77 5.32 3.21
C CYS A 103 -8.15 5.47 2.55
N GLY A 104 -8.41 4.65 1.54
CA GLY A 104 -9.74 4.53 0.92
C GLY A 104 -10.09 3.08 0.60
N VAL A 105 -11.32 2.66 0.88
CA VAL A 105 -11.85 1.34 0.50
C VAL A 105 -12.25 1.37 -0.98
N VAL A 106 -12.03 0.27 -1.70
CA VAL A 106 -12.38 0.12 -3.12
C VAL A 106 -13.53 -0.88 -3.27
N GLU A 107 -14.59 -0.47 -3.97
CA GLU A 107 -15.87 -1.18 -4.14
C GLU A 107 -16.12 -1.75 -5.54
#